data_AF-A0A671K3X1-F1
#
_entry.id   AF-A0A671K3X1-F1
#
_cell.length_a   1.000
_cell.length_b   1.000
_cell.length_c   1.000
_cell.angle_alpha   90.00
_cell.angle_beta   90.00
_cell.angle_gamma   90.00
#
_symmetry.space_group_name_H-M   'P 1'
#
loop_
_entity.id
_entity.type
_entity.pdbx_description
1 polymer ?
#
loop_
_entity_poly.entity_id
_entity_poly.type
_entity_poly.pdbx_seq_one_letter_code
_entity_poly.pdbx_strand_id
1 'polypeptide(L)'
;DAEHTKVRVVDFDLKELVVLPREIDLNEWLACSTTTFFNLINLQYSTISEFCTGDTCPAMTACNTTYFWYDEKGKKTKCTAPQYVDFVMSSVQKLVTDEDIFPTKYGETHCLQWKHFMMLLFSFNVKSKFPKKNK
;
A
#
# COMPACT_ATOMS: atom_id res chain seq x y z
N ASP A 1 17.80 7.91 -16.09
CA ASP A 1 17.55 8.78 -17.25
C ASP A 1 16.24 9.54 -17.14
N ALA A 2 16.30 10.87 -17.23
CA ALA A 2 15.14 11.76 -17.19
C ALA A 2 14.39 11.86 -18.54
N GLU A 3 14.82 11.07 -19.55
CA GLU A 3 14.30 11.15 -20.91
C GLU A 3 12.85 10.60 -21.01
N HIS A 4 12.54 9.54 -20.27
CA HIS A 4 11.21 8.93 -20.24
C HIS A 4 10.26 9.53 -19.18
N THR A 5 10.75 10.44 -18.34
CA THR A 5 9.95 11.09 -17.27
C THR A 5 9.36 12.44 -17.68
N LYS A 6 9.56 12.87 -18.93
CA LYS A 6 9.07 14.15 -19.46
C LYS A 6 7.57 14.17 -19.74
N VAL A 7 6.97 12.99 -19.97
CA VAL A 7 5.52 12.86 -20.15
C VAL A 7 4.88 12.90 -18.76
N ARG A 8 4.39 14.08 -18.36
CA ARG A 8 3.63 14.25 -17.12
C ARG A 8 2.16 14.06 -17.42
N VAL A 9 1.49 13.23 -16.64
CA VAL A 9 0.03 13.16 -16.62
C VAL A 9 -0.45 14.47 -15.97
N VAL A 10 -0.70 15.47 -16.83
CA VAL A 10 -1.34 16.80 -16.65
C VAL A 10 -0.67 17.91 -15.82
N ASP A 11 -0.85 19.15 -16.32
CA ASP A 11 -0.68 20.46 -15.66
C ASP A 11 -1.70 20.69 -14.53
N PHE A 12 -1.86 19.74 -13.61
CA PHE A 12 -2.82 19.82 -12.51
C PHE A 12 -2.09 19.87 -11.17
N ASP A 13 -2.57 20.71 -10.24
CA ASP A 13 -2.01 20.74 -8.88
C ASP A 13 -2.54 19.55 -8.08
N LEU A 14 -1.71 18.50 -7.98
CA LEU A 14 -1.99 17.31 -7.18
C LEU A 14 -2.32 17.65 -5.72
N LYS A 15 -1.82 18.78 -5.19
CA LYS A 15 -2.10 19.19 -3.82
C LYS A 15 -3.57 19.56 -3.62
N GLU A 16 -4.20 20.15 -4.62
CA GLU A 16 -5.62 20.52 -4.53
C GLU A 16 -6.52 19.28 -4.55
N LEU A 17 -6.13 18.24 -5.31
CA LEU A 17 -6.88 17.00 -5.44
C LEU A 17 -6.85 16.10 -4.18
N VAL A 18 -5.85 16.29 -3.31
CA VAL A 18 -5.70 15.50 -2.07
C VAL A 18 -6.26 16.19 -0.83
N VAL A 19 -6.84 17.39 -0.99
CA VAL A 19 -7.47 18.12 0.12
C VAL A 19 -8.73 17.38 0.60
N LEU A 20 -8.89 17.26 1.91
CA LEU A 20 -10.11 16.74 2.53
C LEU A 20 -11.30 17.67 2.20
N PRO A 21 -12.36 17.18 1.52
CA PRO A 21 -13.56 17.97 1.28
C PRO A 21 -14.28 18.32 2.58
N ARG A 22 -14.96 19.47 2.63
CA ARG A 22 -15.49 20.06 3.89
C ARG A 22 -16.54 19.17 4.57
N GLU A 23 -17.29 18.40 3.78
CA GLU A 23 -18.43 17.61 4.23
C GLU A 23 -18.11 16.11 4.39
N ILE A 24 -16.86 15.69 4.15
CA ILE A 24 -16.47 14.27 4.21
C ILE A 24 -15.70 14.00 5.50
N ASP A 25 -16.03 12.90 6.17
CA ASP A 25 -15.25 12.45 7.34
C ASP A 25 -13.81 12.11 6.92
N LEU A 26 -12.84 12.49 7.75
CA LEU A 26 -11.43 12.25 7.45
C LEU A 26 -11.15 10.76 7.22
N ASN A 27 -11.81 9.86 7.96
CA ASN A 27 -11.58 8.44 7.82
C ASN A 27 -12.25 7.90 6.55
N GLU A 28 -13.45 8.34 6.22
CA GLU A 28 -14.09 7.98 4.96
C GLU A 28 -13.24 8.42 3.75
N TRP A 29 -12.69 9.64 3.80
CA TRP A 29 -11.79 10.17 2.78
C TRP A 29 -10.52 9.34 2.61
N LEU A 30 -9.85 9.04 3.74
CA LEU A 30 -8.63 8.23 3.74
C LEU A 30 -8.90 6.78 3.32
N ALA A 31 -10.06 6.21 3.66
CA ALA A 31 -10.48 4.88 3.24
C ALA A 31 -10.63 4.83 1.71
N CYS A 32 -11.43 5.73 1.16
CA CYS A 32 -11.70 5.84 -0.27
C CYS A 32 -10.42 6.08 -1.07
N SER A 33 -9.55 6.98 -0.58
CA SER A 33 -8.25 7.26 -1.18
C SER A 33 -7.36 6.02 -1.21
N THR A 34 -7.25 5.30 -0.08
CA THR A 34 -6.41 4.10 0.04
C THR A 34 -6.85 2.99 -0.90
N THR A 35 -8.16 2.71 -0.97
CA THR A 35 -8.71 1.70 -1.88
C THR A 35 -8.46 2.07 -3.34
N THR A 36 -8.64 3.35 -3.68
CA THR A 36 -8.31 3.87 -5.01
C THR A 36 -6.84 3.65 -5.36
N PHE A 37 -5.92 4.03 -4.47
CA PHE A 37 -4.48 3.82 -4.69
C PHE A 37 -4.12 2.34 -4.83
N PHE A 38 -4.68 1.47 -4.00
CA PHE A 38 -4.45 0.02 -4.09
C PHE A 38 -4.87 -0.53 -5.45
N ASN A 39 -6.04 -0.12 -5.95
CA ASN A 39 -6.53 -0.54 -7.27
C ASN A 39 -5.66 0.00 -8.41
N LEU A 40 -5.20 1.25 -8.32
CA LEU A 40 -4.29 1.84 -9.29
C LEU A 40 -2.93 1.15 -9.32
N ILE A 41 -2.38 0.79 -8.14
CA ILE A 41 -1.12 0.04 -8.04
C ILE A 41 -1.28 -1.36 -8.63
N ASN A 42 -2.38 -2.07 -8.34
CA ASN A 42 -2.69 -3.37 -8.94
C ASN A 42 -2.69 -3.26 -10.48
N LEU A 43 -3.46 -2.32 -11.01
CA LEU A 43 -3.57 -2.11 -12.45
C LEU A 43 -2.21 -1.80 -13.08
N GLN A 44 -1.44 -0.91 -12.45
CA GLN A 44 -0.10 -0.56 -12.91
C GLN A 44 0.83 -1.78 -12.92
N TYR A 45 0.81 -2.59 -11.86
CA TYR A 45 1.64 -3.79 -11.79
C TYR A 45 1.23 -4.84 -12.84
N SER A 46 -0.06 -4.99 -13.13
CA SER A 46 -0.54 -5.91 -14.18
C SER A 46 0.05 -5.61 -15.56
N THR A 47 0.39 -4.36 -15.86
CA THR A 47 1.02 -3.99 -17.15
C THR A 47 2.49 -4.41 -17.27
N ILE A 48 3.15 -4.72 -16.15
CA ILE A 48 4.58 -5.06 -16.13
C ILE A 48 4.87 -6.45 -15.58
N SER A 49 3.87 -7.15 -15.04
CA SER A 49 4.04 -8.41 -14.32
C SER A 49 4.65 -9.52 -15.17
N GLU A 50 4.43 -9.50 -16.49
CA GLU A 50 5.04 -10.47 -17.42
C GLU A 50 6.56 -10.31 -17.54
N PHE A 51 7.09 -9.10 -17.31
CA PHE A 51 8.53 -8.81 -17.39
C PHE A 51 9.22 -8.98 -16.03
N CYS A 52 8.46 -8.95 -14.93
CA CYS A 52 8.94 -9.12 -13.57
C CYS A 52 8.81 -10.58 -13.13
N THR A 53 9.80 -11.41 -13.48
CA THR A 53 9.84 -12.84 -13.16
C THR A 53 10.89 -13.13 -12.09
N GLY A 54 10.92 -14.37 -11.59
CA GLY A 54 11.96 -14.80 -10.64
C GLY A 54 13.38 -14.73 -11.21
N ASP A 55 13.52 -14.82 -12.53
CA ASP A 55 14.82 -14.78 -13.21
C ASP A 55 15.25 -13.34 -13.50
N THR A 56 14.33 -12.47 -13.94
CA THR A 56 14.64 -11.06 -14.22
C THR A 56 14.76 -10.23 -12.95
N CYS A 57 14.00 -10.58 -11.92
CA CYS A 57 13.93 -9.87 -10.64
C CYS A 57 14.11 -10.82 -9.45
N PRO A 58 15.32 -11.40 -9.26
CA PRO A 58 15.57 -12.45 -8.27
C PRO A 58 15.52 -11.97 -6.82
N ALA A 59 15.54 -10.66 -6.59
CA ALA A 59 15.36 -10.05 -5.28
C ALA A 59 14.57 -8.75 -5.40
N MET A 60 13.70 -8.47 -4.42
CA MET A 60 13.02 -7.18 -4.33
C MET A 60 14.03 -6.08 -4.01
N THR A 61 14.35 -5.25 -5.00
CA THR A 61 15.33 -4.17 -4.88
C THR A 61 14.78 -2.87 -5.44
N ALA A 62 15.09 -1.75 -4.80
CA ALA A 62 14.86 -0.43 -5.37
C ALA A 62 16.10 0.43 -5.12
N CYS A 63 16.65 0.99 -6.20
CA CYS A 63 17.94 1.69 -6.18
C CYS A 63 19.03 0.82 -5.51
N ASN A 64 19.53 1.23 -4.34
CA ASN A 64 20.58 0.54 -3.59
C ASN A 64 20.06 -0.25 -2.38
N THR A 65 18.74 -0.38 -2.24
CA THR A 65 18.10 -1.02 -1.08
C THR A 65 17.45 -2.34 -1.49
N THR A 66 17.79 -3.41 -0.78
CA THR A 66 17.10 -4.70 -0.87
C THR A 66 16.02 -4.80 0.20
N TYR A 67 14.80 -5.11 -0.21
CA TYR A 67 13.66 -5.28 0.67
C TYR A 67 13.51 -6.75 1.05
N PHE A 68 13.09 -6.98 2.29
CA PHE A 68 12.83 -8.30 2.83
C PHE A 68 11.41 -8.36 3.33
N TRP A 69 10.77 -9.51 3.13
CA TRP A 69 9.44 -9.73 3.67
C TRP A 69 9.54 -10.16 5.14
N TYR A 70 8.60 -9.70 5.96
CA TYR A 70 8.43 -10.17 7.32
C TYR A 70 7.05 -10.79 7.41
N ASP A 71 7.00 -12.08 7.75
CA ASP A 71 5.73 -12.74 8.00
C ASP A 71 5.08 -12.24 9.30
N GLU A 72 3.86 -12.71 9.58
CA GLU A 72 3.10 -12.36 10.80
C GLU A 72 3.82 -12.77 12.09
N LYS A 73 4.79 -13.70 12.00
CA LYS A 73 5.63 -14.16 13.12
C LYS A 73 6.90 -13.34 13.26
N GLY A 74 7.13 -12.35 12.39
CA GLY A 74 8.31 -11.49 12.35
C GLY A 74 9.54 -12.16 11.73
N LYS A 75 9.37 -13.29 11.04
CA LYS A 75 10.47 -13.98 10.36
C LYS A 75 10.83 -13.23 9.07
N LYS A 76 12.09 -12.80 9.01
CA LYS A 76 12.68 -12.19 7.82
C LYS A 76 12.89 -13.24 6.73
N THR A 77 12.33 -13.01 5.55
CA THR A 77 12.41 -13.92 4.40
C THR A 77 12.89 -13.14 3.16
N LYS A 78 13.84 -13.74 2.43
CA LYS A 78 14.20 -13.29 1.07
C LYS A 78 13.19 -13.85 0.09
N CYS A 79 12.71 -13.00 -0.81
CA CYS A 79 11.83 -13.40 -1.89
C CYS A 79 12.21 -12.64 -3.17
N THR A 80 11.80 -13.19 -4.30
CA THR A 80 11.91 -12.50 -5.59
C THR A 80 11.01 -11.27 -5.60
N ALA A 81 11.27 -10.31 -6.49
CA ALA A 81 10.41 -9.13 -6.59
C ALA A 81 8.93 -9.47 -6.84
N PRO A 82 8.56 -10.38 -7.78
CA PRO A 82 7.15 -10.71 -7.98
C PRO A 82 6.50 -11.35 -6.75
N GLN A 83 7.23 -12.23 -6.05
CA GLN A 83 6.74 -12.81 -4.79
C GLN A 83 6.53 -11.76 -3.70
N TYR A 84 7.43 -10.78 -3.59
CA TYR A 84 7.27 -9.68 -2.64
C TYR A 84 6.02 -8.87 -2.95
N VAL A 85 5.78 -8.54 -4.22
CA VAL A 85 4.57 -7.83 -4.66
C VAL A 85 3.33 -8.66 -4.32
N ASP A 86 3.30 -9.95 -4.62
CA ASP A 86 2.16 -10.83 -4.29
C ASP A 86 1.85 -10.84 -2.79
N PHE A 87 2.88 -10.87 -1.94
CA PHE A 87 2.70 -10.78 -0.49
C PHE A 87 2.11 -9.44 -0.07
N VAL A 88 2.62 -8.33 -0.61
CA VAL A 88 2.07 -6.99 -0.34
C VAL A 88 0.61 -6.92 -0.78
N MET A 89 0.30 -7.33 -2.02
CA MET A 89 -1.06 -7.23 -2.56
C MET A 89 -2.03 -8.10 -1.76
N SER A 90 -1.64 -9.33 -1.42
CA SER A 90 -2.45 -10.22 -0.58
C SER A 90 -2.67 -9.67 0.82
N SER A 91 -1.64 -9.09 1.43
CA SER A 91 -1.75 -8.45 2.74
C SER A 91 -2.70 -7.26 2.67
N VAL A 92 -2.49 -6.31 1.75
CA VAL A 92 -3.35 -5.13 1.63
C VAL A 92 -4.79 -5.54 1.27
N GLN A 93 -4.99 -6.56 0.43
CA GLN A 93 -6.33 -7.04 0.10
C GLN A 93 -7.09 -7.51 1.35
N LYS A 94 -6.48 -8.37 2.19
CA LYS A 94 -7.10 -8.82 3.45
C LYS A 94 -7.51 -7.64 4.33
N LEU A 95 -6.68 -6.62 4.34
CA LEU A 95 -6.82 -5.41 5.14
C LEU A 95 -7.96 -4.49 4.66
N VAL A 96 -8.12 -4.31 3.34
CA VAL A 96 -9.19 -3.47 2.77
C VAL A 96 -10.54 -4.19 2.72
N THR A 97 -10.57 -5.52 2.77
CA THR A 97 -11.79 -6.33 2.82
C THR A 97 -12.26 -6.64 4.24
N ASP A 98 -11.50 -6.23 5.26
CA ASP A 98 -11.86 -6.43 6.67
C ASP A 98 -12.84 -5.35 7.10
N GLU A 99 -14.10 -5.72 7.31
CA GLU A 99 -15.19 -4.81 7.70
C GLU A 99 -14.96 -4.12 9.05
N ASP A 100 -14.19 -4.73 9.96
CA ASP A 100 -13.85 -4.09 11.25
C ASP A 100 -12.85 -2.94 11.07
N ILE A 101 -12.12 -2.94 9.94
CA ILE A 101 -11.15 -1.93 9.55
C ILE A 101 -11.78 -0.96 8.54
N PHE A 102 -12.41 -1.47 7.50
CA PHE A 102 -13.10 -0.70 6.47
C PHE A 102 -14.60 -0.99 6.54
N PRO A 103 -15.34 -0.34 7.46
CA PRO A 103 -16.77 -0.56 7.57
C PRO A 103 -17.46 -0.13 6.28
N THR A 104 -18.21 -1.05 5.65
CA THR A 104 -19.00 -0.75 4.44
C THR A 104 -20.40 -0.23 4.75
N LYS A 105 -20.82 -0.28 6.02
CA LYS A 105 -22.15 0.16 6.46
C LYS A 105 -22.16 1.62 6.88
N TYR A 106 -23.14 2.35 6.38
CA TYR A 106 -23.36 3.75 6.71
C TYR A 106 -23.68 3.91 8.21
N GLY A 107 -22.89 4.73 8.91
CA GLY A 107 -23.08 5.06 10.33
C GLY A 107 -22.25 4.23 11.32
N GLU A 108 -21.44 3.27 10.86
CA GLU A 108 -20.47 2.59 11.72
C GLU A 108 -19.19 3.45 11.87
N THR A 109 -18.65 3.49 13.10
CA THR A 109 -17.48 4.32 13.40
C THR A 109 -16.19 3.54 13.15
N HIS A 110 -15.23 4.17 12.49
CA HIS A 110 -13.91 3.58 12.28
C HIS A 110 -13.23 3.26 13.63
N CYS A 111 -12.69 2.05 13.77
CA CYS A 111 -12.05 1.59 15.00
C CYS A 111 -10.84 2.45 15.39
N LEU A 112 -10.49 2.56 16.69
CA LEU A 112 -9.30 3.31 17.15
C LEU A 112 -7.97 2.80 16.55
N GLN A 113 -7.95 1.57 16.02
CA GLN A 113 -6.79 0.99 15.34
C GLN A 113 -6.59 1.53 13.91
N TRP A 114 -7.58 2.22 13.36
CA TRP A 114 -7.65 2.67 11.98
C TRP A 114 -6.54 3.66 11.60
N LYS A 115 -6.26 4.65 12.45
CA LYS A 115 -5.17 5.62 12.23
C LYS A 115 -3.79 4.97 12.25
N HIS A 116 -3.55 4.03 13.17
CA HIS A 116 -2.31 3.27 13.22
C HIS A 116 -2.13 2.40 11.97
N PHE A 117 -3.23 1.88 11.46
CA PHE A 117 -3.22 1.01 10.31
C PHE A 117 -3.04 1.75 8.98
N MET A 118 -3.71 2.88 8.80
CA MET A 118 -3.43 3.80 7.69
C MET A 118 -1.96 4.22 7.71
N MET A 119 -1.42 4.59 8.89
CA MET A 119 0.01 4.85 9.02
C MET A 119 0.87 3.64 8.65
N LEU A 120 0.47 2.41 8.98
CA LEU A 120 1.21 1.21 8.57
C LEU A 120 1.13 0.97 7.07
N LEU A 121 -0.03 1.13 6.41
CA LEU A 121 -0.15 0.98 4.95
C LEU A 121 0.69 2.03 4.21
N PHE A 122 0.66 3.29 4.65
CA PHE A 122 1.49 4.35 4.07
C PHE A 122 2.97 4.27 4.51
N SER A 123 3.25 3.64 5.66
CA SER A 123 4.61 3.40 6.20
C SER A 123 5.10 1.97 5.96
N PHE A 124 4.41 1.15 5.15
CA PHE A 124 4.76 -0.25 4.88
C PHE A 124 6.11 -0.35 4.14
N ASN A 125 6.68 0.81 3.76
CA ASN A 125 8.03 0.94 3.24
C ASN A 125 9.13 1.28 4.28
N VAL A 126 8.84 1.49 5.58
CA VAL A 126 9.89 1.94 6.54
C VAL A 126 9.88 1.28 7.94
N LYS A 127 8.81 0.65 8.42
CA LYS A 127 8.80 0.12 9.81
C LYS A 127 8.33 -1.31 9.96
N SER A 128 9.24 -2.22 9.65
CA SER A 128 9.29 -3.61 10.15
C SER A 128 9.51 -3.70 11.67
N LYS A 129 8.88 -2.84 12.47
CA LYS A 129 8.94 -2.86 13.94
C LYS A 129 7.69 -2.20 14.49
N PHE A 130 6.87 -2.95 15.22
CA PHE A 130 6.41 -2.62 16.58
C PHE A 130 5.70 -3.83 17.22
N PRO A 131 5.58 -3.88 18.56
CA PRO A 131 5.67 -5.09 19.35
C PRO A 131 4.30 -5.71 19.58
N LYS A 132 4.30 -6.97 20.02
CA LYS A 132 3.11 -7.63 20.56
C LYS A 132 2.42 -6.71 21.58
N LYS A 133 1.17 -6.33 21.32
CA LYS A 133 0.29 -5.82 22.38
C LYS A 133 0.00 -7.00 23.31
N ASN A 134 0.63 -7.00 24.48
CA ASN A 134 0.17 -7.79 25.61
C ASN A 134 -1.16 -7.19 26.10
N LYS A 135 -2.23 -7.96 25.99
CA LYS A 135 -3.26 -8.10 27.03
C LYS A 135 -3.67 -9.56 27.07
#